data_AF-A0A7C5ZYJ6-F1
#
_entry.id   AF-A0A7C5ZYJ6-F1
#
_cell.length_a   1.000
_cell.length_b   1.000
_cell.length_c   1.000
_cell.angle_alpha   90.00
_cell.angle_beta   90.00
_cell.angle_gamma   90.00
#
_symmetry.space_group_name_H-M   'P 1'
#
loop_
_entity.id
_entity.type
_entity.pdbx_description
1 polymer ?
#
loop_
_entity_poly.entity_id
_entity_poly.type
_entity_poly.pdbx_seq_one_letter_code
_entity_poly.pdbx_strand_id
1 'polypeptide(L)'
;MSDASEKIPELYETENIPFDEKIIYRRYQVKELGYYWLIAELDKKSNIAFGYANLNNDLFAEWGYISIDELELCGAELDGDWKPCKFREAMKRIKEEKEK
;
A
#
# COMPACT_ATOMS: atom_id res chain seq x y z
N MET A 1 -8.02 -25.06 -3.07
CA MET A 1 -7.54 -24.49 -4.35
C MET A 1 -8.12 -23.09 -4.40
N SER A 2 -7.40 -22.02 -4.05
CA SER A 2 -6.24 -21.46 -4.74
C SER A 2 -5.35 -20.70 -3.76
N ASP A 3 -4.26 -21.31 -3.30
CA ASP A 3 -3.20 -20.60 -2.58
C ASP A 3 -2.10 -20.26 -3.59
N ALA A 4 -2.47 -19.47 -4.60
CA ALA A 4 -1.47 -18.73 -5.35
C ALA A 4 -0.99 -17.66 -4.38
N SER A 5 0.07 -17.97 -3.63
CA SER A 5 0.80 -16.99 -2.82
C SER A 5 0.99 -15.76 -3.70
N GLU A 6 0.23 -14.69 -3.45
CA GLU A 6 0.26 -13.50 -4.29
C GLU A 6 1.67 -12.92 -4.17
N LYS A 7 2.48 -13.17 -5.21
CA LYS A 7 3.87 -12.76 -5.21
C LYS A 7 3.87 -11.27 -5.50
N ILE A 8 4.05 -10.49 -4.44
CA ILE A 8 4.34 -9.06 -4.55
C ILE A 8 5.59 -8.91 -5.45
N PRO A 9 5.55 -8.06 -6.49
CA PRO A 9 6.70 -7.76 -7.32
C PRO A 9 7.85 -7.20 -6.47
N GLU A 10 9.08 -7.53 -6.86
CA GLU A 10 10.29 -6.91 -6.34
C GLU A 10 10.38 -5.45 -6.82
N LEU A 11 11.25 -4.67 -6.17
CA LEU A 11 11.46 -3.27 -6.54
C LEU A 11 11.85 -3.14 -8.02
N TYR A 12 11.28 -2.13 -8.68
CA TYR A 12 11.48 -1.79 -10.10
C TYR A 12 10.86 -2.78 -11.11
N GLU A 13 10.23 -3.88 -10.69
CA GLU A 13 9.63 -4.84 -11.63
C GLU A 13 8.44 -4.26 -12.42
N THR A 14 7.81 -3.19 -11.91
CA THR A 14 6.62 -2.59 -12.54
C THR A 14 6.82 -1.12 -12.94
N GLU A 15 8.05 -0.68 -13.23
CA GLU A 15 8.35 0.72 -13.64
C GLU A 15 7.57 1.17 -14.89
N ASN A 16 7.32 0.26 -15.82
CA ASN A 16 6.56 0.55 -17.05
C ASN A 16 5.04 0.63 -16.84
N ILE A 17 4.56 0.39 -15.61
CA ILE A 17 3.14 0.42 -15.26
C ILE A 17 2.80 1.79 -14.67
N PRO A 18 1.85 2.55 -15.27
CA PRO A 18 1.37 3.80 -14.69
C PRO A 18 0.86 3.61 -13.26
N PHE A 19 1.05 4.60 -12.39
CA PHE A 19 0.68 4.49 -10.98
C PHE A 19 -0.79 4.09 -10.75
N ASP A 20 -1.73 4.66 -11.50
CA ASP A 20 -3.16 4.32 -11.40
C ASP A 20 -3.48 2.84 -11.69
N GLU A 21 -2.62 2.17 -12.45
CA GLU A 21 -2.77 0.78 -12.89
C GLU A 21 -1.87 -0.18 -12.10
N LYS A 22 -0.97 0.31 -11.23
CA LYS A 22 -0.18 -0.54 -10.33
C LYS A 22 -1.12 -1.30 -9.39
N ILE A 23 -0.82 -2.57 -9.15
CA ILE A 23 -1.53 -3.40 -8.18
C ILE A 23 -1.01 -3.07 -6.79
N ILE A 24 -1.92 -2.77 -5.87
CA ILE A 24 -1.65 -2.59 -4.45
C ILE A 24 -1.89 -3.92 -3.75
N TYR A 25 -0.82 -4.57 -3.34
CA TYR A 25 -0.87 -5.90 -2.71
C TYR A 25 -1.17 -5.86 -1.22
N ARG A 26 -0.74 -4.80 -0.53
CA ARG A 26 -0.97 -4.62 0.90
C ARG A 26 -1.37 -3.20 1.22
N ARG A 27 -2.19 -3.05 2.26
CA ARG A 27 -2.44 -1.77 2.93
C ARG A 27 -1.95 -1.88 4.36
N TYR A 28 -1.09 -0.95 4.76
CA TYR A 28 -0.82 -0.66 6.17
C TYR A 28 -1.59 0.59 6.56
N GLN A 29 -2.03 0.68 7.80
CA GLN A 29 -2.80 1.82 8.27
C GLN A 29 -2.64 2.09 9.76
N VAL A 30 -2.83 3.34 10.15
CA VAL A 30 -3.20 3.71 11.52
C VAL A 30 -4.61 4.28 11.43
N LYS A 31 -5.61 3.41 11.66
CA LYS A 31 -7.00 3.69 11.30
C LYS A 31 -7.55 4.92 12.03
N GLU A 32 -7.21 5.09 13.29
CA GLU A 32 -7.65 6.19 14.16
C GLU A 32 -7.14 7.55 13.67
N LEU A 33 -5.98 7.57 13.00
CA LEU A 33 -5.39 8.79 12.44
C LEU A 33 -5.77 9.02 10.98
N GLY A 34 -6.41 8.04 10.32
CA GLY A 34 -6.72 8.06 8.90
C GLY A 34 -5.47 7.95 8.01
N TYR A 35 -4.37 7.44 8.56
CA TYR A 35 -3.11 7.26 7.83
C TYR A 35 -3.12 5.91 7.13
N TYR A 36 -2.59 5.87 5.92
CA TYR A 36 -2.46 4.62 5.19
C TYR A 36 -1.26 4.63 4.23
N TRP A 37 -0.73 3.43 4.01
CA TRP A 37 0.35 3.13 3.09
C TRP A 37 -0.06 1.95 2.20
N LEU A 38 0.07 2.13 0.89
CA LEU A 38 -0.36 1.18 -0.13
C LEU A 38 0.86 0.60 -0.82
N ILE A 39 1.12 -0.69 -0.66
CA ILE A 39 2.34 -1.36 -1.11
C ILE A 39 2.14 -1.96 -2.49
N ALA A 40 2.93 -1.53 -3.47
CA ALA A 40 2.90 -2.05 -4.83
C ALA A 40 4.04 -3.04 -5.10
N GLU A 41 5.22 -2.77 -4.54
CA GLU A 41 6.43 -3.58 -4.71
C GLU A 41 7.13 -3.74 -3.35
N LEU A 42 7.86 -4.83 -3.14
CA LEU A 42 8.52 -5.14 -1.88
C LEU A 42 9.83 -5.91 -2.11
N ASP A 43 10.95 -5.32 -1.69
CA ASP A 43 12.19 -6.07 -1.48
C ASP A 43 12.10 -6.79 -0.13
N LYS A 44 11.87 -8.11 -0.20
CA LYS A 44 11.70 -8.95 1.00
C LYS A 44 12.98 -9.15 1.80
N LYS A 45 14.15 -8.84 1.24
CA LYS A 45 15.44 -8.99 1.95
C LYS A 45 15.70 -7.81 2.87
N SER A 46 15.39 -6.60 2.40
CA SER A 46 15.60 -5.35 3.16
C SER A 46 14.33 -4.85 3.85
N ASN A 47 13.17 -5.46 3.57
CA ASN A 47 11.85 -5.03 4.01
C ASN A 47 11.50 -3.57 3.60
N ILE A 48 12.06 -3.13 2.47
CA ILE A 48 11.77 -1.86 1.84
C ILE A 48 10.76 -2.07 0.72
N ALA A 49 9.67 -1.33 0.79
CA ALA A 49 8.62 -1.29 -0.21
C ALA A 49 8.72 -0.07 -1.10
N PHE A 50 8.12 -0.15 -2.28
CA PHE A 50 7.69 1.00 -3.06
C PHE A 50 6.17 1.07 -3.07
N GLY A 51 5.62 2.25 -2.79
CA GLY A 51 4.19 2.39 -2.57
C GLY A 51 3.75 3.84 -2.42
N TYR A 52 2.49 4.01 -2.05
CA TYR A 52 1.87 5.32 -1.86
C TYR A 52 1.58 5.56 -0.37
N ALA A 53 1.97 6.70 0.15
CA ALA A 53 1.75 7.12 1.52
C ALA A 53 0.76 8.30 1.58
N ASN A 54 -0.22 8.24 2.48
CA ASN A 54 -1.07 9.36 2.81
C ASN A 54 -1.24 9.46 4.33
N LEU A 55 -0.73 10.55 4.90
CA LEU A 55 -0.80 10.84 6.33
C LEU A 55 -1.99 11.75 6.65
N ASN A 56 -3.15 11.37 6.10
CA ASN A 56 -4.40 12.13 6.16
C ASN A 56 -4.29 13.57 5.60
N ASN A 57 -3.47 13.74 4.57
CA ASN A 57 -3.36 15.01 3.83
C ASN A 57 -3.09 14.73 2.36
N ASP A 58 -4.15 14.83 1.55
CA ASP A 58 -4.10 14.51 0.11
C ASP A 58 -3.13 15.40 -0.67
N LEU A 59 -2.81 16.61 -0.18
CA LEU A 59 -1.85 17.51 -0.84
C LEU A 59 -0.40 17.06 -0.66
N PHE A 60 -0.10 16.27 0.37
CA PHE A 60 1.24 15.76 0.66
C PHE A 60 1.35 14.24 0.48
N ALA A 61 0.32 13.61 -0.07
CA ALA A 61 0.33 12.19 -0.31
C ALA A 61 1.18 11.88 -1.56
N GLU A 62 2.04 10.88 -1.46
CA GLU A 62 3.12 10.68 -2.44
C GLU A 62 3.45 9.20 -2.67
N TRP A 63 4.07 8.93 -3.84
CA TRP A 63 4.69 7.65 -4.14
C TRP A 63 6.16 7.69 -3.75
N GLY A 64 6.63 6.68 -3.05
CA GLY A 64 8.01 6.62 -2.58
C GLY A 64 8.38 5.28 -1.95
N TYR A 65 9.59 5.26 -1.40
CA TYR A 65 10.08 4.11 -0.65
C TYR A 65 9.59 4.17 0.79
N ILE A 66 9.22 3.01 1.31
CA ILE A 66 8.61 2.86 2.63
C ILE A 66 9.31 1.71 3.34
N SER A 67 9.86 1.97 4.53
CA SER A 67 10.36 0.91 5.40
C SER A 67 9.20 0.26 6.15
N ILE A 68 8.95 -1.03 5.91
CA ILE A 68 7.88 -1.75 6.59
C ILE A 68 8.19 -1.88 8.10
N ASP A 69 9.47 -2.06 8.45
CA ASP A 69 9.89 -2.13 9.86
C ASP A 69 9.60 -0.82 10.59
N GLU A 70 9.81 0.34 9.95
CA GLU A 70 9.49 1.65 10.54
C GLU A 70 7.98 1.88 10.65
N LEU A 71 7.19 1.43 9.66
CA LEU A 71 5.73 1.49 9.74
C LEU A 71 5.21 0.75 10.97
N GLU A 72 5.64 -0.51 11.14
CA GLU A 72 5.22 -1.36 12.26
C GLU A 72 5.69 -0.77 13.60
N LEU A 73 6.91 -0.22 13.67
CA LEU A 73 7.43 0.47 14.86
C LEU A 73 6.62 1.72 15.22
N CYS A 74 6.12 2.46 14.22
CA CYS A 74 5.25 3.62 14.39
C CYS A 74 3.79 3.26 14.67
N GLY A 75 3.46 1.97 14.78
CA GLY A 75 2.12 1.48 15.13
C GLY A 75 1.17 1.32 13.94
N ALA A 76 1.66 1.37 12.70
CA ALA A 76 0.85 1.00 11.55
C ALA A 76 0.65 -0.51 11.51
N GLU A 77 -0.59 -0.94 11.30
CA GLU A 77 -0.98 -2.35 11.23
C GLU A 77 -1.33 -2.75 9.79
N LEU A 78 -1.12 -4.02 9.46
CA LEU A 78 -1.55 -4.58 8.18
C LEU A 78 -3.07 -4.74 8.18
N ASP A 79 -3.72 -4.22 7.15
CA ASP A 79 -5.15 -4.43 6.93
C ASP A 79 -5.43 -5.87 6.46
N GLY A 80 -5.99 -6.68 7.36
CA GLY A 80 -6.33 -8.07 7.12
C GLY A 80 -7.48 -8.30 6.12
N ASP A 81 -8.31 -7.28 5.87
CA ASP A 81 -9.40 -7.35 4.89
C ASP A 81 -8.98 -6.88 3.49
N TRP A 82 -7.72 -6.42 3.35
CA TRP A 82 -7.22 -5.93 2.08
C TRP A 82 -7.14 -7.04 1.03
N LYS A 83 -7.66 -6.74 -0.16
CA LYS A 83 -7.55 -7.62 -1.33
C LYS A 83 -6.86 -6.88 -2.46
N PRO A 84 -5.84 -7.48 -3.10
CA PRO A 84 -5.10 -6.80 -4.14
C PRO A 84 -5.99 -6.24 -5.24
N CYS A 85 -5.72 -4.99 -5.60
CA CYS A 85 -6.49 -4.24 -6.59
C CYS A 85 -5.64 -3.13 -7.19
N LYS A 86 -6.10 -2.53 -8.29
CA LYS A 86 -5.40 -1.39 -8.89
C LYS A 86 -5.43 -0.19 -7.96
N PHE A 87 -4.40 0.64 -7.99
CA PHE A 87 -4.33 1.86 -7.18
C PHE A 87 -5.58 2.73 -7.32
N ARG A 88 -6.07 2.93 -8.54
CA ARG A 88 -7.33 3.68 -8.77
C ARG A 88 -8.55 3.08 -8.04
N GLU A 89 -8.58 1.77 -7.84
CA GLU A 89 -9.66 1.08 -7.13
C GLU A 89 -9.45 1.16 -5.63
N ALA A 90 -8.21 1.01 -5.17
CA ALA A 90 -7.80 1.24 -3.78
C ALA A 90 -8.26 2.63 -3.30
N MET A 91 -7.97 3.68 -4.07
CA MET A 91 -8.36 5.05 -3.73
C MET A 91 -9.88 5.24 -3.65
N LYS A 92 -10.66 4.57 -4.51
CA LYS A 92 -12.13 4.60 -4.42
C LYS A 92 -12.63 3.94 -3.13
N ARG A 93 -12.11 2.75 -2.80
CA ARG A 93 -12.49 2.01 -1.57
C ARG A 93 -12.19 2.84 -0.31
N ILE A 94 -10.99 3.42 -0.24
CA ILE A 94 -10.58 4.25 0.92
C ILE A 94 -11.46 5.49 1.05
N LYS A 95 -11.82 6.14 -0.06
CA LYS A 95 -12.74 7.27 -0.03
C LYS A 95 -14.12 6.86 0.49
N GLU A 96 -14.68 5.75 0.00
CA GLU A 96 -15.96 5.21 0.46
C GLU A 96 -15.95 4.78 1.94
N GLU A 97 -14.80 4.34 2.47
CA GLU A 97 -14.63 4.03 3.88
C GLU A 97 -14.64 5.28 4.77
N LYS A 98 -14.03 6.39 4.31
CA LYS A 98 -14.02 7.67 5.05
C LYS A 98 -15.37 8.37 5.09
N GLU A 99 -16.25 8.07 4.15
CA GLU A 99 -17.60 8.68 4.06
C GLU A 99 -18.67 7.94 4.89
N LYS A 100 -18.29 6.87 5.60
CA LYS A 100 -19.16 6.08 6.50
C LYS A 100 -18.96 6.47 7.95
#